data_AF-A0A7I6N927-F1
#
_entry.id   AF-A0A7I6N927-F1
#
_cell.length_a   1.000
_cell.length_b   1.000
_cell.length_c   1.000
_cell.angle_alpha   90.00
_cell.angle_beta   90.00
_cell.angle_gamma   90.00
#
_symmetry.space_group_name_H-M   'P 1'
#
loop_
_entity.id
_entity.type
_entity.pdbx_description
1 polymer ?
#
loop_
_entity_poly.entity_id
_entity_poly.type
_entity_poly.pdbx_seq_one_letter_code
_entity_poly.pdbx_strand_id
1 'polypeptide(L)'
;IIMLPEHVSMVFLSATTPNTVEFSDWIGRTKQKKIHVISTYKRPIPLSHHLYGMIRVWMEPRESSRCWLLAAGDVLAVMDPQGQFLSANYAAAVQRLKPKESKTGPGRGGGGRGGGGRGGGDKAEWTKLIRILQEKQLLPVVVFAFSKRLCEESAHRLSGMDLSSASERSEIHLFCNASISRLQGLDQHLPQVLQVREMLLRGIGVHHGGLLPILKEMVEILFAR
;
A
#
# COMPACT_ATOMS: atom_id res chain seq x y z
N ILE A 1 -5.87 -3.97 -31.21
CA ILE A 1 -5.39 -2.92 -32.14
C ILE A 1 -5.34 -3.44 -33.58
N ILE A 2 -4.46 -4.41 -33.93
CA ILE A 2 -4.27 -4.90 -35.31
C ILE A 2 -5.59 -5.33 -36.00
N MET A 3 -6.48 -6.03 -35.31
CA MET A 3 -7.74 -6.52 -35.89
C MET A 3 -8.88 -5.49 -35.92
N LEU A 4 -8.69 -4.27 -35.42
CA LEU A 4 -9.76 -3.27 -35.41
C LEU A 4 -10.16 -2.86 -36.84
N PRO A 5 -11.46 -2.73 -37.14
CA PRO A 5 -11.93 -2.22 -38.43
C PRO A 5 -11.42 -0.81 -38.75
N GLU A 6 -11.34 -0.48 -40.04
CA GLU A 6 -10.77 0.78 -40.52
C GLU A 6 -11.57 2.01 -40.09
N HIS A 7 -12.89 1.91 -39.97
CA HIS A 7 -13.75 3.04 -39.58
C HIS A 7 -13.63 3.42 -38.08
N VAL A 8 -12.98 2.61 -37.25
CA VAL A 8 -12.91 2.85 -35.80
C VAL A 8 -11.83 3.88 -35.46
N SER A 9 -12.22 4.98 -34.83
CA SER A 9 -11.29 5.95 -34.23
C SER A 9 -10.78 5.44 -32.89
N MET A 10 -9.51 5.71 -32.59
CA MET A 10 -8.83 5.20 -31.38
C MET A 10 -8.39 6.36 -30.50
N VAL A 11 -8.61 6.22 -29.20
CA VAL A 11 -8.06 7.10 -28.16
C VAL A 11 -7.27 6.21 -27.20
N PHE A 12 -6.02 6.59 -26.94
CA PHE A 12 -5.12 5.84 -26.07
C PHE A 12 -4.80 6.65 -24.82
N LEU A 13 -4.97 6.04 -23.66
CA LEU A 13 -4.62 6.61 -22.36
C LEU A 13 -3.55 5.73 -21.74
N SER A 14 -2.41 6.32 -21.40
CA SER A 14 -1.28 5.63 -20.78
C SER A 14 -0.64 6.51 -19.72
N ALA A 15 0.01 5.88 -18.73
CA ALA A 15 0.97 6.55 -17.87
C ALA A 15 2.18 7.02 -18.68
N THR A 16 3.00 7.89 -18.08
CA THR A 16 4.23 8.41 -18.70
C THR A 16 5.21 7.27 -18.98
N THR A 17 5.50 7.01 -20.25
CA THR A 17 6.54 6.06 -20.69
C THR A 17 7.53 6.77 -21.64
N PRO A 18 8.80 6.35 -21.67
CA PRO A 18 9.81 7.01 -22.51
C PRO A 18 9.65 6.71 -24.01
N ASN A 19 8.97 5.62 -24.38
CA ASN A 19 8.88 5.08 -25.74
C ASN A 19 7.54 5.38 -26.45
N THR A 20 6.86 6.48 -26.09
CA THR A 20 5.52 6.81 -26.63
C THR A 20 5.52 7.06 -28.13
N VAL A 21 6.55 7.70 -28.67
CA VAL A 21 6.67 8.01 -30.11
C VAL A 21 6.75 6.74 -30.95
N GLU A 22 7.67 5.82 -30.59
CA GLU A 22 7.85 4.55 -31.29
C GLU A 22 6.54 3.73 -31.33
N PHE A 23 5.86 3.65 -30.20
CA PHE A 23 4.59 2.95 -30.11
C PHE A 23 3.50 3.60 -30.98
N SER A 24 3.42 4.94 -30.97
CA SER A 24 2.47 5.68 -31.80
C SER A 24 2.74 5.53 -33.31
N ASP A 25 4.01 5.53 -33.71
CA ASP A 25 4.42 5.36 -35.10
C ASP A 25 4.10 3.95 -35.62
N TRP A 26 4.26 2.93 -34.77
CA TRP A 26 3.87 1.56 -35.10
C TRP A 26 2.36 1.45 -35.33
N ILE A 27 1.52 2.04 -34.46
CA ILE A 27 0.07 2.02 -34.64
C ILE A 27 -0.32 2.82 -35.89
N GLY A 28 0.27 4.01 -36.10
CA GLY A 28 -0.03 4.87 -37.23
C GLY A 28 0.25 4.19 -38.57
N ARG A 29 1.40 3.51 -38.69
CA ARG A 29 1.75 2.71 -39.87
C ARG A 29 0.86 1.48 -40.05
N THR A 30 0.55 0.78 -38.97
CA THR A 30 -0.27 -0.44 -39.02
C THR A 30 -1.73 -0.14 -39.39
N LYS A 31 -2.23 1.03 -38.99
CA LYS A 31 -3.62 1.46 -39.21
C LYS A 31 -3.80 2.48 -40.32
N GLN A 32 -2.72 2.96 -40.93
CA GLN A 32 -2.74 4.04 -41.91
C GLN A 32 -3.56 5.24 -41.39
N LYS A 33 -3.40 5.55 -40.10
CA LYS A 33 -4.11 6.64 -39.42
C LYS A 33 -3.13 7.61 -38.77
N LYS A 34 -3.46 8.90 -38.84
CA LYS A 34 -2.73 9.94 -38.13
C LYS A 34 -2.94 9.77 -36.62
N ILE A 35 -1.85 9.74 -35.87
CA ILE A 35 -1.87 9.66 -34.40
C ILE A 35 -1.18 10.89 -33.84
N HIS A 36 -1.82 11.49 -32.83
CA HIS A 36 -1.29 12.64 -32.13
C HIS A 36 -0.83 12.20 -30.75
N VAL A 37 0.48 12.37 -30.46
CA VAL A 37 1.04 12.11 -29.14
C VAL A 37 0.99 13.40 -28.33
N ILE A 38 0.32 13.33 -27.17
CA ILE A 38 0.26 14.40 -26.20
C ILE A 38 0.79 13.83 -24.88
N SER A 39 1.82 14.45 -24.32
CA SER A 39 2.46 13.98 -23.09
C SER A 39 2.72 15.14 -22.13
N THR A 40 2.85 14.81 -20.85
CA THR A 40 3.26 15.74 -19.81
C THR A 40 4.09 15.01 -18.77
N TYR A 41 5.18 15.63 -18.34
CA TYR A 41 5.98 15.19 -17.19
C TYR A 41 5.56 15.89 -15.90
N LYS A 42 4.71 16.93 -16.00
CA LYS A 42 4.22 17.67 -14.85
C LYS A 42 3.15 16.87 -14.14
N ARG A 43 3.42 16.50 -12.89
CA ARG A 43 2.42 15.92 -11.99
C ARG A 43 1.48 17.04 -11.48
N PRO A 44 0.14 16.89 -11.59
CA PRO A 44 -0.81 17.90 -11.10
C PRO A 44 -0.71 18.14 -9.59
N ILE A 45 -0.51 17.08 -8.81
CA ILE A 45 -0.31 17.13 -7.35
C ILE A 45 1.14 16.73 -7.07
N PRO A 46 2.02 17.66 -6.69
CA PRO A 46 3.42 17.33 -6.43
C PRO A 46 3.54 16.41 -5.21
N LEU A 47 4.54 15.52 -5.22
CA LEU A 47 4.74 14.53 -4.17
C LEU A 47 6.00 14.83 -3.38
N SER A 48 5.90 14.71 -2.06
CA SER A 48 7.05 14.67 -1.14
C SER A 48 7.32 13.24 -0.70
N HIS A 49 8.59 12.83 -0.67
CA HIS A 49 8.97 11.48 -0.25
C HIS A 49 9.55 11.54 1.16
N HIS A 50 9.08 10.65 2.02
CA HIS A 50 9.51 10.55 3.40
C HIS A 50 9.98 9.14 3.74
N LEU A 51 10.94 9.04 4.64
CA LEU A 51 11.35 7.79 5.28
C LEU A 51 10.73 7.71 6.68
N TYR A 52 10.14 6.56 6.97
CA TYR A 52 9.55 6.22 8.27
C TYR A 52 9.96 4.80 8.66
N GLY A 53 10.41 4.60 9.90
CA GLY A 53 10.56 3.27 10.51
C GLY A 53 11.82 2.47 10.14
N MET A 54 11.79 1.15 10.39
CA MET A 54 12.93 0.25 10.17
C MET A 54 13.19 0.05 8.67
N ILE A 55 14.38 0.42 8.19
CA ILE A 55 14.83 0.06 6.85
C ILE A 55 15.57 -1.27 6.95
N ARG A 56 14.93 -2.35 6.52
CA ARG A 56 15.64 -3.62 6.30
C ARG A 56 16.37 -3.55 4.96
N VAL A 57 17.66 -3.23 4.99
CA VAL A 57 18.53 -3.33 3.82
C VAL A 57 18.97 -4.79 3.68
N TRP A 58 18.55 -5.45 2.61
CA TRP A 58 19.15 -6.71 2.20
C TRP A 58 20.42 -6.39 1.42
N MET A 59 21.58 -6.55 2.07
CA MET A 59 22.87 -6.60 1.36
C MET A 59 23.17 -8.06 0.96
N GLU A 60 23.97 -8.22 -0.09
CA GLU A 60 24.34 -9.48 -0.74
C GLU A 60 24.79 -10.61 0.21
N PRO A 61 24.75 -11.89 -0.23
CA PRO A 61 24.65 -13.09 0.63
C PRO A 61 25.87 -13.44 1.49
N ARG A 62 26.89 -12.58 1.57
CA ARG A 62 28.16 -12.93 2.24
C ARG A 62 28.18 -12.63 3.73
N GLU A 63 27.25 -11.82 4.24
CA GLU A 63 27.09 -11.58 5.68
C GLU A 63 25.62 -11.60 6.08
N SER A 64 25.37 -12.12 7.27
CA SER A 64 24.06 -12.27 7.93
C SER A 64 23.17 -11.03 7.73
N SER A 65 21.91 -11.25 7.36
CA SER A 65 20.94 -10.18 7.10
C SER A 65 20.87 -9.17 8.25
N ARG A 66 21.40 -7.96 8.05
CA ARG A 66 21.38 -6.89 9.06
C ARG A 66 20.10 -6.08 8.93
N CYS A 67 19.36 -6.00 10.04
CA CYS A 67 18.16 -5.15 10.13
C CYS A 67 18.56 -3.80 10.72
N TRP A 68 18.31 -2.72 9.99
CA TRP A 68 18.64 -1.37 10.43
C TRP A 68 17.39 -0.63 10.91
N LEU A 69 17.53 0.09 12.02
CA LEU A 69 16.46 0.80 12.70
C LEU A 69 16.65 2.31 12.56
N LEU A 70 15.72 3.05 11.93
CA LEU A 70 15.60 4.48 12.26
C LEU A 70 15.06 4.58 13.69
N ALA A 71 15.56 5.56 14.45
CA ALA A 71 15.03 5.87 15.77
C ALA A 71 13.50 6.02 15.68
N ALA A 72 12.77 5.24 16.48
CA ALA A 72 11.35 5.04 16.31
C ALA A 72 10.58 6.37 16.41
N GLY A 73 9.91 6.79 15.35
CA GLY A 73 8.95 7.90 15.35
C GLY A 73 9.30 9.11 14.48
N ASP A 74 10.51 9.17 13.92
CA ASP A 74 10.85 10.26 13.01
C ASP A 74 10.32 9.97 11.59
N VAL A 75 9.68 10.98 11.00
CA VAL A 75 9.32 11.02 9.57
C VAL A 75 10.27 12.01 8.92
N LEU A 76 11.21 11.52 8.09
CA LEU A 76 12.25 12.36 7.48
C LEU A 76 11.97 12.58 5.99
N ALA A 77 11.78 13.82 5.57
CA ALA A 77 11.65 14.17 4.17
C ALA A 77 12.98 13.94 3.43
N VAL A 78 12.97 13.16 2.36
CA VAL A 78 14.14 12.89 1.51
C VAL A 78 14.01 13.46 0.11
N MET A 79 12.79 13.82 -0.31
CA MET A 79 12.56 14.54 -1.55
C MET A 79 11.40 15.52 -1.36
N ASP A 80 11.59 16.76 -1.79
CA ASP A 80 10.58 17.81 -1.68
C ASP A 80 9.55 17.76 -2.84
N PRO A 81 8.46 18.55 -2.79
CA PRO A 81 7.47 18.64 -3.85
C PRO A 81 8.02 19.13 -5.22
N GLN A 82 9.19 19.78 -5.22
CA GLN A 82 9.88 20.25 -6.42
C GLN A 82 10.78 19.17 -7.05
N GLY A 83 10.87 18.00 -6.42
CA GLY A 83 11.68 16.87 -6.88
C GLY A 83 13.15 16.98 -6.49
N GLN A 84 13.52 17.91 -5.61
CA GLN A 84 14.89 18.03 -5.11
C GLN A 84 15.16 16.99 -4.03
N PHE A 85 16.28 16.27 -4.19
CA PHE A 85 16.72 15.28 -3.21
C PHE A 85 17.41 15.96 -2.03
N LEU A 86 16.94 15.68 -0.82
CA LEU A 86 17.44 16.26 0.43
C LEU A 86 18.56 15.39 1.02
N SER A 87 19.75 15.48 0.43
CA SER A 87 20.92 14.65 0.79
C SER A 87 21.27 14.69 2.28
N ALA A 88 21.13 15.86 2.93
CA ALA A 88 21.40 16.00 4.37
C ALA A 88 20.43 15.17 5.23
N ASN A 89 19.14 15.18 4.89
CA ASN A 89 18.12 14.40 5.59
C ASN A 89 18.30 12.90 5.35
N TYR A 90 18.67 12.52 4.13
CA TYR A 90 19.01 11.13 3.81
C TYR A 90 20.24 10.67 4.60
N ALA A 91 21.32 11.47 4.65
CA ALA A 91 22.50 11.14 5.44
C ALA A 91 22.18 11.02 6.94
N ALA A 92 21.36 11.92 7.48
CA ALA A 92 20.88 11.84 8.86
C ALA A 92 20.05 10.57 9.10
N ALA A 93 19.20 10.16 8.14
CA ALA A 93 18.47 8.91 8.20
C ALA A 93 19.43 7.72 8.25
N VAL A 94 20.42 7.67 7.35
CA VAL A 94 21.43 6.60 7.30
C VAL A 94 22.28 6.55 8.58
N GLN A 95 22.67 7.68 9.16
CA GLN A 95 23.42 7.69 10.43
C GLN A 95 22.58 7.16 11.62
N ARG A 96 21.26 7.37 11.59
CA ARG A 96 20.35 6.88 12.62
C ARG A 96 20.07 5.39 12.51
N LEU A 97 20.39 4.76 11.38
CA LEU A 97 20.37 3.32 11.19
C LEU A 97 21.42 2.66 12.10
N LYS A 98 21.03 2.33 13.34
CA LYS A 98 21.86 1.51 14.22
C LYS A 98 21.70 0.03 13.85
N PRO A 99 22.78 -0.77 13.82
CA PRO A 99 22.66 -2.21 13.65
C PRO A 99 22.01 -2.76 14.92
N LYS A 100 20.86 -3.42 14.79
CA LYS A 100 20.36 -4.26 15.88
C LYS A 100 21.13 -5.58 15.80
N GLU A 101 22.17 -5.72 16.62
CA GLU A 101 22.78 -7.04 16.81
C GLU A 101 21.72 -7.98 17.38
N SER A 102 21.42 -9.06 16.65
CA SER A 102 20.74 -10.20 17.25
C SER A 102 21.69 -10.77 18.30
N LYS A 103 21.42 -10.52 19.59
CA LYS A 103 22.12 -11.19 20.68
C LYS A 103 21.82 -12.70 20.61
N THR A 104 22.59 -13.44 19.81
CA THR A 104 22.75 -14.88 19.96
C THR A 104 23.66 -15.10 21.15
N GLY A 105 23.09 -15.13 22.36
CA GLY A 105 23.79 -15.68 23.51
C GLY A 105 24.03 -17.18 23.30
N PRO A 106 25.14 -17.76 23.80
CA PRO A 106 25.40 -19.19 23.68
C PRO A 106 24.48 -19.97 24.64
N GLY A 107 23.29 -20.31 24.17
CA GLY A 107 22.29 -21.08 24.90
C GLY A 107 21.99 -22.40 24.19
N ARG A 108 22.31 -23.51 24.86
CA ARG A 108 22.04 -24.90 24.48
C ARG A 108 20.59 -25.14 24.00
N GLY A 109 20.48 -25.88 22.90
CA GLY A 109 19.48 -26.95 22.68
C GLY A 109 18.00 -26.57 22.65
N GLY A 110 17.40 -26.59 21.47
CA GLY A 110 15.94 -26.61 21.32
C GLY A 110 15.51 -26.32 19.89
N GLY A 111 15.18 -27.36 19.12
CA GLY A 111 14.67 -27.24 17.76
C GLY A 111 13.37 -26.44 17.73
N GLY A 112 13.44 -25.21 17.25
CA GLY A 112 12.29 -24.38 16.90
C GLY A 112 12.48 -23.85 15.50
N ARG A 113 11.63 -24.27 14.56
CA ARG A 113 11.43 -23.63 13.26
C ARG A 113 10.87 -22.21 13.49
N GLY A 114 11.72 -21.29 13.91
CA GLY A 114 11.41 -19.86 14.00
C GLY A 114 11.54 -19.25 12.63
N GLY A 115 10.41 -19.13 11.92
CA GLY A 115 10.35 -18.42 10.64
C GLY A 115 10.94 -17.02 10.81
N GLY A 116 11.99 -16.72 10.05
CA GLY A 116 12.58 -15.39 9.98
C GLY A 116 11.48 -14.38 9.67
N GLY A 117 11.18 -13.52 10.65
CA GLY A 117 10.10 -12.55 10.59
C GLY A 117 10.23 -11.67 9.35
N ARG A 118 9.46 -12.00 8.31
CA ARG A 118 9.28 -11.17 7.13
C ARG A 118 8.67 -9.84 7.57
N GLY A 119 9.22 -8.75 7.07
CA GLY A 119 8.92 -7.39 7.49
C GLY A 119 7.42 -7.09 7.52
N GLY A 120 6.95 -6.63 8.66
CA GLY A 120 5.59 -6.12 8.83
C GLY A 120 5.45 -5.13 9.99
N GLY A 121 6.55 -4.70 10.61
CA GLY A 121 6.53 -3.96 11.89
C GLY A 121 5.89 -4.76 13.04
N ASP A 122 5.84 -4.22 14.26
CA ASP A 122 5.02 -4.78 15.33
C ASP A 122 3.71 -3.98 15.56
N LYS A 123 2.84 -4.43 16.46
CA LYS A 123 1.58 -3.74 16.78
C LYS A 123 1.79 -2.30 17.26
N ALA A 124 2.83 -2.07 18.06
CA ALA A 124 3.12 -0.74 18.60
C ALA A 124 3.61 0.21 17.51
N GLU A 125 4.40 -0.28 16.56
CA GLU A 125 4.90 0.49 15.42
C GLU A 125 3.78 0.92 14.47
N TRP A 126 2.84 0.02 14.16
CA TRP A 126 1.65 0.34 13.37
C TRP A 126 0.78 1.40 14.06
N THR A 127 0.50 1.18 15.36
CA THR A 127 -0.30 2.11 16.15
C THR A 127 0.35 3.50 16.19
N LYS A 128 1.68 3.55 16.36
CA LYS A 128 2.46 4.79 16.35
C LYS A 128 2.39 5.50 15.00
N LEU A 129 2.55 4.76 13.89
CA LEU A 129 2.46 5.32 12.55
C LEU A 129 1.11 6.00 12.31
N ILE A 130 0.02 5.27 12.57
CA ILE A 130 -1.33 5.78 12.32
C ILE A 130 -1.62 7.01 13.19
N ARG A 131 -1.17 7.03 14.45
CA ARG A 131 -1.30 8.23 15.32
C ARG A 131 -0.53 9.42 14.77
N ILE A 132 0.71 9.23 14.30
CA ILE A 132 1.50 10.32 13.67
C ILE A 132 0.77 10.87 12.44
N LEU A 133 0.21 10.00 11.60
CA LEU A 133 -0.53 10.42 10.41
C LEU A 133 -1.83 11.15 10.79
N GLN A 134 -2.53 10.70 11.83
CA GLN A 134 -3.73 11.34 12.35
C GLN A 134 -3.44 12.74 12.92
N GLU A 135 -2.41 12.87 13.78
CA GLU A 135 -1.97 14.15 14.34
C GLU A 135 -1.55 15.16 13.25
N LYS A 136 -0.96 14.66 12.16
CA LYS A 136 -0.56 15.47 11.00
C LYS A 136 -1.67 15.70 9.98
N GLN A 137 -2.88 15.17 10.21
CA GLN A 137 -4.01 15.25 9.27
C GLN A 137 -3.66 14.68 7.88
N LEU A 138 -2.92 13.57 7.85
CA LEU A 138 -2.48 12.85 6.64
C LEU A 138 -3.26 11.56 6.38
N LEU A 139 -4.42 11.40 7.04
CA LEU A 139 -5.40 10.36 6.71
C LEU A 139 -6.41 10.91 5.67
N PRO A 140 -6.94 10.07 4.77
CA PRO A 140 -6.75 8.62 4.65
C PRO A 140 -5.36 8.23 4.11
N VAL A 141 -4.94 6.99 4.37
CA VAL A 141 -3.64 6.45 3.91
C VAL A 141 -3.81 5.08 3.26
N VAL A 142 -3.10 4.85 2.15
CA VAL A 142 -2.99 3.53 1.51
C VAL A 142 -1.63 2.93 1.82
N VAL A 143 -1.64 1.71 2.37
CA VAL A 143 -0.44 0.94 2.67
C VAL A 143 -0.33 -0.20 1.67
N PHE A 144 0.75 -0.21 0.89
CA PHE A 144 1.05 -1.32 -0.01
C PHE A 144 1.86 -2.40 0.70
N ALA A 145 1.36 -3.63 0.66
CA ALA A 145 2.08 -4.82 1.09
C ALA A 145 2.04 -5.88 -0.01
N PHE A 146 3.18 -6.53 -0.26
CA PHE A 146 3.35 -7.48 -1.38
C PHE A 146 2.97 -8.93 -1.03
N SER A 147 2.03 -9.11 -0.10
CA SER A 147 1.52 -10.43 0.31
C SER A 147 0.10 -10.28 0.85
N LYS A 148 -0.83 -11.09 0.34
CA LYS A 148 -2.24 -11.12 0.80
C LYS A 148 -2.31 -11.31 2.31
N ARG A 149 -1.55 -12.28 2.82
CA ARG A 149 -1.43 -12.57 4.25
C ARG A 149 -0.88 -11.39 5.04
N LEU A 150 0.10 -10.66 4.50
CA LEU A 150 0.69 -9.51 5.19
C LEU A 150 -0.31 -8.35 5.28
N CYS A 151 -1.15 -8.15 4.26
CA CYS A 151 -2.24 -7.15 4.33
C CYS A 151 -3.19 -7.44 5.50
N GLU A 152 -3.70 -8.67 5.58
CA GLU A 152 -4.61 -9.12 6.64
C GLU A 152 -3.94 -9.05 8.03
N GLU A 153 -2.71 -9.57 8.17
CA GLU A 153 -1.98 -9.50 9.45
C GLU A 153 -1.71 -8.06 9.89
N SER A 154 -1.41 -7.15 8.96
CA SER A 154 -1.16 -5.73 9.27
C SER A 154 -2.44 -5.04 9.74
N ALA A 155 -3.58 -5.30 9.09
CA ALA A 155 -4.87 -4.81 9.54
C ALA A 155 -5.26 -5.37 10.91
N HIS A 156 -5.02 -6.66 11.17
CA HIS A 156 -5.27 -7.27 12.48
C HIS A 156 -4.40 -6.68 13.61
N ARG A 157 -3.18 -6.22 13.31
CA ARG A 157 -2.34 -5.51 14.31
C ARG A 157 -2.99 -4.21 14.78
N LEU A 158 -3.80 -3.59 13.92
CA LEU A 158 -4.59 -2.40 14.23
C LEU A 158 -5.97 -2.72 14.86
N SER A 159 -6.23 -3.98 15.26
CA SER A 159 -7.47 -4.43 15.90
C SER A 159 -7.98 -3.51 17.03
N GLY A 160 -7.07 -2.96 17.83
CA GLY A 160 -7.39 -2.07 18.96
C GLY A 160 -7.60 -0.59 18.61
N MET A 161 -7.61 -0.22 17.33
CA MET A 161 -7.87 1.14 16.88
C MET A 161 -9.23 1.22 16.18
N ASP A 162 -9.94 2.31 16.45
CA ASP A 162 -11.13 2.74 15.73
C ASP A 162 -10.82 4.11 15.11
N LEU A 163 -10.86 4.19 13.78
CA LEU A 163 -10.62 5.39 13.01
C LEU A 163 -11.92 6.08 12.58
N SER A 164 -13.06 5.42 12.77
CA SER A 164 -14.37 5.95 12.42
C SER A 164 -15.02 6.62 13.62
N SER A 165 -15.69 7.74 13.38
CA SER A 165 -16.64 8.33 14.33
C SER A 165 -17.90 7.46 14.46
N ALA A 166 -18.70 7.70 15.50
CA ALA A 166 -19.97 6.99 15.68
C ALA A 166 -20.95 7.18 14.51
N SER A 167 -20.94 8.36 13.87
CA SER A 167 -21.76 8.65 12.69
C SER A 167 -21.29 7.85 11.49
N GLU A 168 -19.99 7.92 11.17
CA GLU A 168 -19.39 7.17 10.05
C GLU A 168 -19.58 5.67 10.23
N ARG A 169 -19.37 5.16 11.45
CA ARG A 169 -19.60 3.75 11.78
C ARG A 169 -21.05 3.32 11.50
N SER A 170 -22.02 4.19 11.81
CA SER A 170 -23.44 3.90 11.55
C SER A 170 -23.74 3.87 10.05
N GLU A 171 -23.18 4.80 9.28
CA GLU A 171 -23.31 4.84 7.82
C GLU A 171 -22.65 3.62 7.16
N ILE A 172 -21.42 3.27 7.58
CA ILE A 172 -20.70 2.09 7.14
C ILE A 172 -21.48 0.82 7.48
N HIS A 173 -22.11 0.76 8.65
CA HIS A 173 -22.94 -0.36 9.06
C HIS A 173 -24.15 -0.55 8.14
N LEU A 174 -24.88 0.51 7.85
CA LEU A 174 -26.02 0.47 6.92
C LEU A 174 -25.58 0.04 5.52
N PHE A 175 -24.49 0.61 5.02
CA PHE A 175 -23.92 0.24 3.72
C PHE A 175 -23.49 -1.23 3.66
N CYS A 176 -22.76 -1.71 4.67
CA CYS A 176 -22.32 -3.11 4.74
C CYS A 176 -23.52 -4.06 4.77
N ASN A 177 -24.54 -3.76 5.57
CA ASN A 177 -25.73 -4.61 5.66
C ASN A 177 -26.50 -4.67 4.33
N ALA A 178 -26.69 -3.52 3.68
CA ALA A 178 -27.35 -3.47 2.36
C ALA A 178 -26.55 -4.20 1.27
N SER A 179 -25.23 -4.18 1.35
CA SER A 179 -24.36 -4.88 0.40
C SER A 179 -24.37 -6.39 0.64
N ILE A 180 -24.23 -6.81 1.90
CA ILE A 180 -24.17 -8.22 2.30
C ILE A 180 -25.52 -8.91 2.14
N SER A 181 -26.64 -8.20 2.31
CA SER A 181 -27.99 -8.78 2.14
C SER A 181 -28.26 -9.28 0.71
N ARG A 182 -27.41 -8.93 -0.27
CA ARG A 182 -27.46 -9.45 -1.64
C ARG A 182 -26.90 -10.87 -1.77
N LEU A 183 -26.12 -11.34 -0.79
CA LEU A 183 -25.61 -12.70 -0.72
C LEU A 183 -26.69 -13.66 -0.17
N GLN A 184 -26.65 -14.93 -0.57
CA GLN A 184 -27.66 -15.92 -0.18
C GLN A 184 -27.25 -16.71 1.06
N GLY A 185 -28.16 -16.84 2.03
CA GLY A 185 -28.06 -17.80 3.14
C GLY A 185 -26.71 -17.78 3.88
N LEU A 186 -25.96 -18.88 3.75
CA LEU A 186 -24.67 -19.09 4.43
C LEU A 186 -23.56 -18.16 3.93
N ASP A 187 -23.67 -17.62 2.71
CA ASP A 187 -22.63 -16.74 2.14
C ASP A 187 -22.47 -15.44 2.93
N GLN A 188 -23.56 -14.95 3.54
CA GLN A 188 -23.53 -13.77 4.42
C GLN A 188 -22.67 -13.97 5.67
N HIS A 189 -22.46 -15.24 6.06
CA HIS A 189 -21.80 -15.64 7.29
C HIS A 189 -20.39 -16.20 7.05
N LEU A 190 -19.88 -16.10 5.81
CA LEU A 190 -18.52 -16.52 5.50
C LEU A 190 -17.51 -15.75 6.38
N PRO A 191 -16.46 -16.41 6.91
CA PRO A 191 -15.49 -15.77 7.77
C PRO A 191 -14.87 -14.50 7.17
N GLN A 192 -14.60 -14.50 5.86
CA GLN A 192 -14.05 -13.33 5.16
C GLN A 192 -15.04 -12.14 5.15
N VAL A 193 -16.35 -12.40 5.00
CA VAL A 193 -17.38 -11.36 5.03
C VAL A 193 -17.45 -10.73 6.41
N LEU A 194 -17.45 -11.54 7.46
CA LEU A 194 -17.50 -11.07 8.84
C LEU A 194 -16.25 -10.26 9.22
N GLN A 195 -15.07 -10.75 8.85
CA GLN A 195 -13.79 -10.07 9.11
C GLN A 195 -13.71 -8.72 8.37
N VAL A 196 -14.04 -8.69 7.07
CA VAL A 196 -14.01 -7.44 6.30
C VAL A 196 -15.01 -6.43 6.85
N ARG A 197 -16.24 -6.85 7.19
CA ARG A 197 -17.23 -5.98 7.82
C ARG A 197 -16.71 -5.40 9.14
N GLU A 198 -16.09 -6.22 9.99
CA GLU A 198 -15.55 -5.79 11.28
C GLU A 198 -14.42 -4.76 11.13
N MET A 199 -13.52 -4.96 10.17
CA MET A 199 -12.47 -3.98 9.85
C MET A 199 -13.07 -2.67 9.32
N LEU A 200 -14.01 -2.75 8.36
CA LEU A 200 -14.62 -1.58 7.73
C LEU A 200 -15.34 -0.69 8.75
N LEU A 201 -16.04 -1.29 9.72
CA LEU A 201 -16.72 -0.56 10.79
C LEU A 201 -15.77 0.25 11.69
N ARG A 202 -14.47 -0.08 11.68
CA ARG A 202 -13.41 0.64 12.41
C ARG A 202 -12.61 1.60 11.52
N GLY A 203 -13.04 1.81 10.28
CA GLY A 203 -12.36 2.67 9.31
C GLY A 203 -11.08 2.05 8.74
N ILE A 204 -10.95 0.71 8.78
CA ILE A 204 -9.80 -0.01 8.26
C ILE A 204 -10.26 -0.98 7.16
N GLY A 205 -9.56 -1.00 6.03
CA GLY A 205 -9.85 -1.90 4.92
C GLY A 205 -8.61 -2.68 4.48
N VAL A 206 -8.83 -3.88 3.95
CA VAL A 206 -7.81 -4.61 3.20
C VAL A 206 -8.27 -4.78 1.76
N HIS A 207 -7.33 -4.74 0.81
CA HIS A 207 -7.63 -4.96 -0.60
C HIS A 207 -6.54 -5.81 -1.25
N HIS A 208 -6.94 -6.98 -1.77
CA HIS A 208 -6.08 -7.86 -2.53
C HIS A 208 -6.90 -8.83 -3.38
N GLY A 209 -6.28 -9.46 -4.38
CA GLY A 209 -6.92 -10.47 -5.24
C GLY A 209 -7.26 -11.80 -4.56
N GLY A 210 -7.40 -11.83 -3.23
CA GLY A 210 -7.94 -12.99 -2.49
C GLY A 210 -9.31 -12.72 -1.87
N LEU A 211 -9.79 -11.48 -1.94
CA LEU A 211 -11.12 -11.10 -1.47
C LEU A 211 -12.18 -11.47 -2.51
N LEU A 212 -13.36 -11.86 -2.03
CA LEU A 212 -14.55 -12.02 -2.85
C LEU A 212 -14.84 -10.72 -3.63
N PRO A 213 -15.35 -10.79 -4.88
CA PRO A 213 -15.65 -9.60 -5.69
C PRO A 213 -16.49 -8.54 -4.97
N ILE A 214 -17.58 -8.93 -4.29
CA ILE A 214 -18.40 -8.00 -3.47
C ILE A 214 -17.56 -7.25 -2.44
N LEU A 215 -16.67 -7.95 -1.73
CA LEU A 215 -15.91 -7.36 -0.64
C LEU A 215 -14.88 -6.37 -1.17
N LYS A 216 -14.29 -6.63 -2.33
CA LYS A 216 -13.43 -5.65 -3.03
C LYS A 216 -14.21 -4.39 -3.38
N GLU A 217 -15.38 -4.55 -3.99
CA GLU A 217 -16.25 -3.41 -4.35
C GLU A 217 -16.67 -2.61 -3.11
N MET A 218 -17.04 -3.29 -2.01
CA MET A 218 -17.39 -2.63 -0.75
C MET A 218 -16.24 -1.78 -0.21
N VAL A 219 -15.02 -2.32 -0.19
CA VAL A 219 -13.82 -1.59 0.26
C VAL A 219 -13.53 -0.42 -0.67
N GLU A 220 -13.60 -0.61 -2.00
CA GLU A 220 -13.35 0.43 -2.99
C GLU A 220 -14.37 1.58 -2.89
N ILE A 221 -15.67 1.27 -2.72
CA ILE A 221 -16.73 2.27 -2.59
C ILE A 221 -16.57 3.05 -1.28
N LEU A 222 -16.31 2.38 -0.16
CA LEU A 222 -16.12 3.05 1.12
C LEU A 222 -14.85 3.90 1.16
N PHE A 223 -13.78 3.48 0.48
CA PHE A 223 -12.55 4.25 0.40
C PHE A 223 -12.68 5.50 -0.49
N ALA A 224 -13.60 5.48 -1.46
CA ALA A 224 -13.83 6.60 -2.38
C ALA A 224 -14.83 7.66 -1.86
N ARG A 225 -15.51 7.39 -0.74
CA ARG A 225 -16.42 8.32 -0.07
C ARG A 225 -15.67 9.21 0.90
#